data_AF-A0A942FPQ3-F1
#
_entry.id   AF-A0A942FPQ3-F1
#
_cell.length_a   1.000
_cell.length_b   1.000
_cell.length_c   1.000
_cell.angle_alpha   90.00
_cell.angle_beta   90.00
_cell.angle_gamma   90.00
#
_symmetry.space_group_name_H-M   'P 1'
#
loop_
_entity.id
_entity.type
_entity.pdbx_description
1 polymer ?
#
loop_
_entity_poly.entity_id
_entity_poly.type
_entity_poly.pdbx_seq_one_letter_code
_entity_poly.pdbx_strand_id
1 'polypeptide(L)'
;MREVEAIKTVHNGISFRSRTEARWAVFFDTLGLSFEYEKTHFDLPDSQRYLPDFFLPELNAWFEVKAENDAIVTEEAYKARLLAASKPGIRVWLAIGPPRAEIPNILTLDDWDVETPIEEILATSENRYRFLEDRRDKLVFWLQADSVTGGFRHSFMAGGPGTNTDHDRLPLLHGSVAIAYEKAMVQKW
;
A
#
# COMPACT_ATOMS: atom_id res chain seq x y z
N MET A 1 -4.95 17.09 19.77
CA MET A 1 -5.91 16.05 19.38
C MET A 1 -5.79 14.89 20.37
N ARG A 2 -6.87 14.19 20.71
CA ARG A 2 -6.77 12.97 21.54
C ARG A 2 -6.26 11.85 20.63
N GLU A 3 -5.06 11.33 20.89
CA GLU A 3 -4.62 10.05 20.37
C GLU A 3 -5.62 8.99 20.84
N VAL A 4 -6.40 8.44 19.91
CA VAL A 4 -7.12 7.20 20.17
C VAL A 4 -6.08 6.10 19.98
N GLU A 5 -5.59 5.52 21.07
CA GLU A 5 -4.66 4.39 20.98
C GLU A 5 -5.29 3.30 20.11
N ALA A 6 -4.57 2.93 19.04
CA ALA A 6 -5.01 1.87 18.16
C ALA A 6 -5.04 0.53 18.92
N ILE A 7 -6.05 -0.28 18.63
CA ILE A 7 -6.22 -1.59 19.28
C ILE A 7 -5.16 -2.54 18.71
N LYS A 8 -4.22 -2.95 19.57
CA LYS A 8 -3.26 -4.02 19.25
C LYS A 8 -3.99 -5.29 18.85
N THR A 9 -3.56 -5.88 17.75
CA THR A 9 -4.31 -6.93 17.07
C THR A 9 -3.36 -8.06 16.66
N VAL A 10 -3.69 -9.30 16.97
CA VAL A 10 -2.85 -10.47 16.63
C VAL A 10 -3.39 -11.17 15.40
N HIS A 11 -2.53 -11.41 14.42
CA HIS A 11 -2.82 -12.24 13.25
C HIS A 11 -1.60 -13.11 12.93
N ASN A 12 -1.81 -14.41 12.71
CA ASN A 12 -0.75 -15.40 12.46
C ASN A 12 0.44 -15.35 13.45
N GLY A 13 0.17 -15.04 14.72
CA GLY A 13 1.19 -14.96 15.77
C GLY A 13 1.98 -13.65 15.81
N ILE A 14 1.71 -12.71 14.90
CA ILE A 14 2.31 -11.37 14.87
C ILE A 14 1.35 -10.38 15.54
N SER A 15 1.86 -9.52 16.43
CA SER A 15 1.10 -8.46 17.09
C SER A 15 1.28 -7.14 16.35
N PHE A 16 0.23 -6.69 15.67
CA PHE A 16 0.17 -5.41 14.97
C PHE A 16 -0.27 -4.27 15.90
N ARG A 17 0.18 -3.05 15.62
CA ARG A 17 -0.17 -1.85 16.42
C ARG A 17 -1.61 -1.44 16.22
N SER A 18 -2.20 -1.76 15.08
CA SER A 18 -3.60 -1.45 14.77
C SER A 18 -4.33 -2.62 14.10
N ARG A 19 -5.66 -2.59 14.18
CA ARG A 19 -6.53 -3.48 13.38
C ARG A 19 -6.32 -3.26 11.88
N THR A 20 -6.04 -2.03 11.44
CA THR A 20 -5.86 -1.72 10.02
C THR A 20 -4.60 -2.37 9.46
N GLU A 21 -3.48 -2.31 10.18
CA GLU A 21 -2.27 -3.08 9.83
C GLU A 21 -2.55 -4.58 9.79
N ALA A 22 -3.25 -5.13 10.80
CA ALA A 22 -3.62 -6.55 10.80
C ALA A 22 -4.49 -6.94 9.58
N ARG A 23 -5.36 -6.05 9.09
CA ARG A 23 -6.12 -6.29 7.85
C ARG A 23 -5.22 -6.34 6.61
N TRP A 24 -4.24 -5.45 6.52
CA TRP A 24 -3.25 -5.50 5.44
C TRP A 24 -2.39 -6.76 5.51
N ALA A 25 -2.02 -7.23 6.70
CA ALA A 25 -1.35 -8.52 6.87
C ALA A 25 -2.22 -9.70 6.38
N VAL A 26 -3.50 -9.74 6.74
CA VAL A 26 -4.47 -10.75 6.22
C VAL A 26 -4.58 -10.67 4.70
N PHE A 27 -4.58 -9.46 4.15
CA PHE A 27 -4.62 -9.23 2.72
C PHE A 27 -3.39 -9.83 2.02
N PHE A 28 -2.17 -9.47 2.46
CA PHE A 28 -0.91 -9.98 1.91
C PHE A 28 -0.79 -11.51 2.04
N ASP A 29 -1.12 -12.07 3.21
CA ASP A 29 -1.13 -13.52 3.43
C ASP A 29 -2.10 -14.22 2.47
N THR A 30 -3.27 -13.64 2.22
CA THR A 30 -4.26 -14.23 1.30
C THR A 30 -3.77 -14.21 -0.15
N LEU A 31 -3.00 -13.19 -0.54
CA LEU A 31 -2.34 -13.12 -1.84
C LEU A 31 -1.13 -14.05 -1.96
N GLY A 32 -0.67 -14.66 -0.86
CA GLY A 32 0.60 -15.39 -0.84
C GLY A 32 1.81 -14.48 -1.03
N LEU A 33 1.68 -13.19 -0.70
CA LEU A 33 2.81 -12.27 -0.62
C LEU A 33 3.47 -12.38 0.73
N SER A 34 4.79 -12.60 0.74
CA SER A 34 5.55 -12.49 1.99
C SER A 34 5.55 -11.04 2.47
N PHE A 35 5.50 -10.83 3.78
CA PHE A 35 5.75 -9.53 4.37
C PHE A 35 6.67 -9.63 5.57
N GLU A 36 7.47 -8.59 5.79
CA GLU A 36 8.27 -8.41 6.99
C GLU A 36 7.72 -7.19 7.74
N TYR A 37 7.09 -7.43 8.89
CA TYR A 37 6.51 -6.37 9.73
C TYR A 37 7.59 -5.70 10.57
N GLU A 38 7.63 -4.36 10.56
CA GLU A 38 8.62 -3.54 11.28
C GLU A 38 10.07 -4.01 11.06
N LYS A 39 10.39 -4.42 9.83
CA LYS A 39 11.65 -5.09 9.47
C LYS A 39 12.90 -4.35 9.96
N THR A 40 13.00 -3.06 9.66
CA THR A 40 14.16 -2.24 10.03
C THR A 40 13.84 -0.75 9.96
N HIS A 41 14.60 0.05 10.69
CA HIS A 41 14.50 1.50 10.68
C HIS A 41 15.48 2.11 9.67
N PHE A 42 15.18 3.32 9.24
CA PHE A 42 16.02 4.17 8.41
C PHE A 42 16.38 5.45 9.16
N ASP A 43 17.63 5.85 9.04
CA ASP A 43 18.05 7.22 9.35
C ASP A 43 17.77 8.09 8.11
N LEU A 44 16.97 9.13 8.28
CA LEU A 44 16.53 10.04 7.22
C LEU A 44 17.48 11.25 7.09
N PRO A 45 17.47 11.97 5.95
CA PRO A 45 18.37 13.10 5.71
C PRO A 45 18.26 14.23 6.74
N ASP A 46 17.10 14.39 7.37
CA ASP A 46 16.84 15.38 8.41
C ASP A 46 17.15 14.86 9.82
N SER A 47 17.93 13.79 9.93
CA SER A 47 18.33 13.13 11.18
C SER A 47 17.18 12.48 11.96
N GLN A 48 15.98 12.38 11.40
CA GLN A 48 14.89 11.60 11.99
C GLN A 48 15.09 10.11 11.74
N ARG A 49 14.53 9.29 12.63
CA ARG A 49 14.37 7.85 12.39
C ARG A 49 12.96 7.53 11.92
N TYR A 50 12.88 6.61 10.98
CA TYR A 50 11.62 6.13 10.42
C TYR A 50 11.62 4.61 10.34
N LEU A 51 10.57 3.99 10.83
CA LEU A 51 10.33 2.54 10.81
C LEU A 51 9.02 2.33 10.07
N PRO A 52 9.05 1.94 8.79
CA PRO A 52 7.84 1.64 8.04
C PRO A 52 7.15 0.38 8.59
N ASP A 53 5.83 0.29 8.42
CA ASP A 53 5.05 -0.84 8.93
C ASP A 53 5.42 -2.18 8.26
N PHE A 54 5.50 -2.23 6.93
CA PHE A 54 5.74 -3.46 6.18
C PHE A 54 6.82 -3.31 5.11
N PHE A 55 7.56 -4.39 4.86
CA PHE A 55 8.30 -4.60 3.63
C PHE A 55 7.72 -5.79 2.86
N LEU A 56 7.49 -5.63 1.55
CA LEU A 56 6.96 -6.64 0.63
C LEU A 56 8.06 -7.02 -0.38
N PRO A 57 8.83 -8.10 -0.13
CA PRO A 57 10.01 -8.45 -0.93
C PRO A 57 9.70 -8.67 -2.41
N GLU A 58 8.60 -9.36 -2.73
CA GLU A 58 8.21 -9.72 -4.10
C GLU A 58 7.73 -8.50 -4.91
N LEU A 59 7.38 -7.41 -4.24
CA LEU A 59 7.02 -6.14 -4.87
C LEU A 59 8.15 -5.10 -4.76
N ASN A 60 9.23 -5.41 -4.03
CA ASN A 60 10.28 -4.50 -3.61
C ASN A 60 9.73 -3.17 -3.07
N ALA A 61 8.73 -3.26 -2.19
CA ALA A 61 7.98 -2.11 -1.71
C ALA A 61 7.96 -2.03 -0.18
N TRP A 62 8.26 -0.86 0.35
CA TRP A 62 7.90 -0.46 1.71
C TRP A 62 6.45 0.01 1.71
N PHE A 63 5.68 -0.44 2.68
CA PHE A 63 4.24 -0.20 2.74
C PHE A 63 3.85 0.31 4.14
N GLU A 64 3.41 1.55 4.20
CA GLU A 64 2.96 2.25 5.41
C GLU A 64 1.43 2.24 5.48
N VAL A 65 0.87 2.09 6.68
CA VAL A 65 -0.57 2.11 6.91
C VAL A 65 -0.95 3.30 7.79
N LYS A 66 -1.81 4.16 7.27
CA LYS A 66 -2.42 5.27 8.02
C LYS A 66 -3.90 5.06 8.24
N ALA A 67 -4.45 5.82 9.17
CA ALA A 67 -5.89 5.88 9.39
C ALA A 67 -6.61 6.35 8.12
N GLU A 68 -7.90 6.01 7.97
CA GLU A 68 -8.77 6.44 6.87
C GLU A 68 -9.14 7.92 7.04
N ASN A 69 -8.15 8.81 7.04
CA ASN A 69 -8.28 10.24 7.26
C ASN A 69 -7.10 11.00 6.62
N ASP A 70 -7.41 11.76 5.57
CA ASP A 70 -6.41 12.54 4.82
C ASP A 70 -5.67 13.57 5.69
N ALA A 71 -6.30 14.15 6.71
CA ALA A 71 -5.61 15.09 7.62
C ALA A 71 -4.49 14.40 8.41
N ILE A 72 -4.71 13.15 8.84
CA ILE A 72 -3.66 12.34 9.51
C ILE A 72 -2.54 12.03 8.51
N VAL A 73 -2.89 11.68 7.26
CA VAL A 73 -1.90 11.42 6.22
C VAL A 73 -1.06 12.67 5.94
N THR A 74 -1.69 13.84 5.84
CA THR A 74 -1.00 15.12 5.65
C THR A 74 0.04 15.38 6.73
N GLU A 75 -0.31 15.13 7.99
CA GLU A 75 0.59 15.36 9.13
C GLU A 75 1.72 14.31 9.21
N GLU A 76 1.47 13.06 8.84
CA GLU A 76 2.36 11.94 9.15
C GLU A 76 3.13 11.37 7.94
N ALA A 77 2.75 11.67 6.70
CA ALA A 77 3.37 11.08 5.51
C ALA A 77 4.81 11.57 5.26
N TYR A 78 5.23 12.67 5.88
CA TYR A 78 6.51 13.32 5.59
C TYR A 78 7.72 12.37 5.68
N LYS A 79 7.78 11.52 6.70
CA LYS A 79 8.88 10.55 6.86
C LYS A 79 8.90 9.49 5.76
N ALA A 80 7.74 8.99 5.36
CA ALA A 80 7.61 8.05 4.26
C ALA A 80 8.06 8.68 2.94
N ARG A 81 7.71 9.95 2.72
CA ARG A 81 8.11 10.72 1.54
C ARG A 81 9.62 11.02 1.51
N LEU A 82 10.21 11.36 2.66
CA LEU A 82 11.66 11.50 2.77
C LEU A 82 12.40 10.19 2.50
N LEU A 83 11.88 9.06 2.98
CA LEU A 83 12.45 7.76 2.64
C LEU A 83 12.42 7.51 1.13
N ALA A 84 11.27 7.77 0.50
CA ALA A 84 11.10 7.62 -0.95
C ALA A 84 12.10 8.49 -1.74
N ALA A 85 12.22 9.77 -1.39
CA ALA A 85 13.11 10.71 -2.06
C ALA A 85 14.60 10.42 -1.81
N SER A 86 14.97 9.93 -0.62
CA SER A 86 16.37 9.69 -0.26
C SER A 86 16.95 8.37 -0.78
N LYS A 87 16.10 7.47 -1.29
CA LYS A 87 16.53 6.15 -1.79
C LYS A 87 15.91 5.84 -3.16
N PRO A 88 16.44 6.44 -4.24
CA PRO A 88 15.97 6.15 -5.59
C PRO A 88 15.97 4.64 -5.89
N GLY A 89 14.87 4.15 -6.46
CA GLY A 89 14.71 2.74 -6.84
C GLY A 89 14.08 1.83 -5.77
N ILE A 90 13.80 2.34 -4.56
CA ILE A 90 12.89 1.66 -3.63
C ILE A 90 11.48 2.20 -3.82
N ARG A 91 10.48 1.32 -3.76
CA ARG A 91 9.08 1.74 -3.74
C ARG A 91 8.65 2.04 -2.31
N VAL A 92 7.90 3.12 -2.13
CA VAL A 92 7.31 3.48 -0.82
C VAL A 92 5.86 3.82 -1.03
N TRP A 93 4.99 2.92 -0.57
CA TRP A 93 3.56 3.04 -0.72
C TRP A 93 2.90 3.32 0.62
N LEU A 94 1.80 4.06 0.60
CA LEU A 94 1.05 4.42 1.81
C LEU A 94 -0.43 4.10 1.60
N ALA A 95 -0.96 3.20 2.42
CA ALA A 95 -2.38 2.90 2.49
C ALA A 95 -3.11 3.81 3.47
N ILE A 96 -4.29 4.28 3.04
CA ILE A 96 -5.15 5.17 3.81
C ILE A 96 -6.37 4.36 4.24
N GLY A 97 -6.31 3.77 5.42
CA GLY A 97 -7.34 2.87 5.94
C GLY A 97 -7.15 1.40 5.53
N PRO A 98 -8.21 0.58 5.72
CA PRO A 98 -8.14 -0.86 5.45
C PRO A 98 -8.12 -1.16 3.94
N PRO A 99 -7.71 -2.36 3.52
CA PRO A 99 -7.76 -2.74 2.11
C PRO A 99 -9.21 -2.75 1.60
N ARG A 100 -9.52 -1.86 0.65
CA ARG A 100 -10.81 -1.80 -0.06
C ARG A 100 -10.58 -1.81 -1.57
N ALA A 101 -11.40 -2.55 -2.30
CA ALA A 101 -11.30 -2.61 -3.75
C ALA A 101 -12.13 -1.52 -4.44
N GLU A 102 -13.22 -1.10 -3.80
CA GLU A 102 -14.19 -0.15 -4.35
C GLU A 102 -13.68 1.29 -4.27
N ILE A 103 -12.85 1.57 -3.26
CA ILE A 103 -12.27 2.90 -3.00
C ILE A 103 -10.74 2.72 -2.98
N PRO A 104 -10.03 3.10 -4.06
CA PRO A 104 -8.58 3.14 -4.07
C PRO A 104 -8.05 3.95 -2.90
N ASN A 105 -7.06 3.40 -2.20
CA ASN A 105 -6.53 4.04 -1.02
C ASN A 105 -5.03 3.89 -0.84
N ILE A 106 -4.31 3.44 -1.87
CA ILE A 106 -2.85 3.33 -1.86
C ILE A 106 -2.25 4.51 -2.63
N LEU A 107 -1.36 5.28 -2.01
CA LEU A 107 -0.51 6.27 -2.68
C LEU A 107 0.85 5.64 -3.01
N THR A 108 1.40 5.93 -4.20
CA THR A 108 2.76 5.56 -4.58
C THR A 108 3.70 6.75 -4.39
N LEU A 109 4.24 6.91 -3.18
CA LEU A 109 4.99 8.11 -2.78
C LEU A 109 6.31 8.25 -3.54
N ASP A 110 6.88 7.15 -4.00
CA ASP A 110 8.11 7.09 -4.81
C ASP A 110 7.98 7.74 -6.20
N ASP A 111 6.76 7.97 -6.67
CA ASP A 111 6.52 8.66 -7.93
C ASP A 111 6.34 10.19 -7.78
N TRP A 112 6.50 10.74 -6.56
CA TRP A 112 6.28 12.16 -6.28
C TRP A 112 7.52 12.83 -5.70
N ASP A 113 7.79 14.05 -6.14
CA ASP A 113 8.82 14.89 -5.50
C ASP A 113 8.40 15.19 -4.05
N VAL A 114 9.35 15.15 -3.12
CA VAL A 114 9.11 15.43 -1.69
C VAL A 114 8.58 16.85 -1.45
N GLU A 115 8.91 17.80 -2.33
CA GLU A 115 8.44 19.19 -2.26
C GLU A 115 6.99 19.36 -2.75
N THR A 116 6.42 18.35 -3.43
CA THR A 116 4.99 18.40 -3.83
C THR A 116 4.12 18.46 -2.57
N PRO A 117 3.16 19.38 -2.42
CA PRO A 117 2.27 19.36 -1.26
C PRO A 117 1.47 18.06 -1.21
N ILE A 118 1.44 17.39 -0.05
CA ILE A 118 0.75 16.10 0.10
C ILE A 118 -0.76 16.26 -0.11
N GLU A 119 -1.30 17.42 0.22
CA GLU A 119 -2.69 17.81 0.02
C GLU A 119 -3.06 17.85 -1.47
N GLU A 120 -2.16 18.30 -2.34
CA GLU A 120 -2.38 18.29 -3.80
C GLU A 120 -2.45 16.85 -4.33
N ILE A 121 -1.59 15.96 -3.79
CA ILE A 121 -1.61 14.54 -4.13
C ILE A 121 -2.94 13.91 -3.65
N LEU A 122 -3.35 14.20 -2.42
CA LEU A 122 -4.56 13.63 -1.80
C LEU A 122 -5.86 14.13 -2.43
N ALA A 123 -5.89 15.37 -2.92
CA ALA A 123 -7.06 16.02 -3.52
C ALA A 123 -7.49 15.40 -4.86
N THR A 124 -6.61 14.66 -5.51
CA THR A 124 -6.82 14.04 -6.82
C THR A 124 -7.06 12.54 -6.64
N SER A 125 -8.29 12.07 -6.89
CA SER A 125 -8.67 10.66 -6.67
C SER A 125 -7.85 9.68 -7.50
N GLU A 126 -7.37 10.11 -8.66
CA GLU A 126 -6.58 9.36 -9.63
C GLU A 126 -5.17 9.03 -9.12
N ASN A 127 -4.74 9.66 -8.03
CA ASN A 127 -3.45 9.37 -7.39
C ASN A 127 -3.52 8.16 -6.46
N ARG A 128 -4.72 7.62 -6.23
CA ARG A 128 -4.96 6.47 -5.36
C ARG A 128 -5.14 5.21 -6.18
N TYR A 129 -4.52 4.13 -5.71
CA TYR A 129 -4.48 2.84 -6.36
C TYR A 129 -5.17 1.76 -5.53
N ARG A 130 -5.57 0.70 -6.23
CA ARG A 130 -6.01 -0.58 -5.66
C ARG A 130 -5.18 -1.72 -6.24
N PHE A 131 -5.03 -2.80 -5.49
CA PHE A 131 -4.49 -4.04 -6.03
C PHE A 131 -5.51 -4.69 -6.97
N LEU A 132 -5.01 -5.21 -8.08
CA LEU A 132 -5.69 -6.12 -8.99
C LEU A 132 -4.75 -7.28 -9.28
N GLU A 133 -5.25 -8.34 -9.91
CA GLU A 133 -4.43 -9.44 -10.40
C GLU A 133 -4.51 -9.55 -11.91
N ASP A 134 -3.44 -10.13 -12.45
CA ASP A 134 -3.37 -10.54 -13.83
C ASP A 134 -4.38 -11.66 -14.12
N ARG A 135 -4.96 -11.65 -15.33
CA ARG A 135 -5.98 -12.63 -15.74
C ARG A 135 -5.40 -13.93 -16.28
N ARG A 136 -4.13 -13.97 -16.68
CA ARG A 136 -3.46 -15.19 -17.14
C ARG A 136 -2.40 -15.65 -16.18
N ASP A 137 -1.67 -14.70 -15.61
CA ASP A 137 -0.52 -15.02 -14.79
C ASP A 137 -0.86 -14.99 -13.31
N LYS A 138 -1.00 -16.19 -12.75
CA LYS A 138 -1.28 -16.36 -11.33
C LYS A 138 -0.20 -15.68 -10.50
N LEU A 139 -0.63 -14.99 -9.44
CA LEU A 139 0.24 -14.30 -8.49
C LEU A 139 1.10 -13.19 -9.12
N VAL A 140 0.63 -12.61 -10.23
CA VAL A 140 1.11 -11.34 -10.76
C VAL A 140 0.07 -10.27 -10.43
N PHE A 141 0.50 -9.26 -9.68
CA PHE A 141 -0.35 -8.21 -9.15
C PHE A 141 -0.08 -6.88 -9.83
N TRP A 142 -1.12 -6.06 -9.89
CA TRP A 142 -1.15 -4.76 -10.54
C TRP A 142 -1.69 -3.72 -9.56
N LEU A 143 -1.21 -2.48 -9.68
CA LEU A 143 -1.84 -1.32 -9.05
C LEU A 143 -2.57 -0.52 -10.12
N GLN A 144 -3.85 -0.23 -9.88
CA GLN A 144 -4.70 0.53 -10.79
C GLN A 144 -5.41 1.68 -10.06
N ALA A 145 -5.32 2.88 -10.66
CA ALA A 145 -6.09 4.05 -10.27
C ALA A 145 -7.46 4.04 -10.95
N ASP A 146 -8.40 4.85 -10.45
CA ASP A 146 -9.67 5.05 -11.15
C ASP A 146 -9.46 5.63 -12.56
N SER A 147 -10.31 5.20 -13.51
CA SER A 147 -10.29 5.73 -14.86
C SER A 147 -11.09 7.03 -14.91
N VAL A 148 -10.44 8.12 -15.30
CA VAL A 148 -11.10 9.38 -15.67
C VAL A 148 -10.55 9.90 -17.00
N THR A 149 -11.37 10.67 -17.71
CA THR A 149 -10.97 11.34 -18.95
C THR A 149 -9.88 12.38 -18.68
N GLY A 150 -8.66 12.20 -19.21
CA GLY A 150 -7.63 13.25 -19.19
C GLY A 150 -6.14 12.86 -19.18
N GLY A 151 -5.74 11.64 -18.75
CA GLY A 151 -4.33 11.22 -18.58
C GLY A 151 -3.60 11.95 -17.43
N PHE A 152 -2.71 11.40 -16.59
CA PHE A 152 -1.86 10.18 -16.55
C PHE A 152 -2.04 9.39 -15.24
N ARG A 153 -1.34 8.23 -15.14
CA ARG A 153 -1.39 7.13 -14.14
C ARG A 153 -2.69 6.32 -14.20
N HIS A 154 -2.64 5.15 -14.85
CA HIS A 154 -3.81 4.29 -14.95
C HIS A 154 -3.58 2.89 -14.41
N SER A 155 -2.55 2.16 -14.84
CA SER A 155 -2.23 0.87 -14.23
C SER A 155 -0.77 0.51 -14.45
N PHE A 156 -0.16 -0.19 -13.50
CA PHE A 156 1.17 -0.75 -13.67
C PHE A 156 1.31 -2.09 -12.93
N MET A 157 2.18 -2.96 -13.44
CA MET A 157 2.49 -4.23 -12.80
C MET A 157 3.30 -3.97 -11.53
N ALA A 158 2.73 -4.34 -10.39
CA ALA A 158 3.37 -4.23 -9.08
C ALA A 158 4.41 -5.34 -8.89
N GLY A 159 4.19 -6.52 -9.46
CA GLY A 159 5.05 -7.69 -9.30
C GLY A 159 4.31 -8.83 -8.61
N GLY A 160 5.03 -9.68 -7.89
CA GLY A 160 4.49 -10.85 -7.21
C GLY A 160 5.32 -12.11 -7.50
N PRO A 161 5.03 -13.22 -6.82
CA PRO A 161 5.81 -14.45 -6.96
C PRO A 161 5.52 -15.22 -8.27
N GLY A 162 4.53 -14.76 -9.04
CA GLY A 162 4.21 -15.30 -10.36
C GLY A 162 5.24 -14.98 -11.43
N THR A 163 5.05 -15.55 -12.61
CA THR A 163 5.84 -15.23 -13.81
C THR A 163 4.95 -14.49 -14.80
N ASN A 164 5.33 -13.28 -15.17
CA ASN A 164 4.62 -12.50 -16.18
C ASN A 164 4.93 -13.03 -17.60
N THR A 165 3.89 -13.08 -18.43
CA THR A 165 3.92 -13.47 -19.84
C THR A 165 3.37 -12.32 -20.67
N ASP A 166 3.92 -12.13 -21.86
CA ASP A 166 3.50 -11.02 -22.71
C ASP A 166 2.07 -11.25 -23.24
N HIS A 167 1.13 -10.43 -22.79
CA HIS A 167 -0.23 -10.39 -23.27
C HIS A 167 -0.89 -9.02 -23.05
N ASP A 168 -1.67 -8.54 -24.03
CA ASP A 168 -2.38 -7.25 -23.95
C ASP A 168 -3.68 -7.31 -23.11
N ARG A 169 -3.67 -8.00 -21.98
CA ARG A 169 -4.85 -8.17 -21.12
C ARG A 169 -4.76 -7.26 -19.91
N LEU A 170 -5.75 -6.38 -19.79
CA LEU A 170 -5.93 -5.55 -18.59
C LEU A 170 -6.13 -6.42 -17.33
N PRO A 171 -5.61 -5.99 -16.17
CA PRO A 171 -5.84 -6.64 -14.88
C PRO A 171 -7.30 -6.52 -14.45
N LEU A 172 -7.73 -7.37 -13.52
CA LEU A 172 -9.11 -7.39 -13.03
C LEU A 172 -9.19 -7.70 -11.54
N LEU A 173 -10.18 -7.14 -10.87
CA LEU A 173 -10.56 -7.53 -9.53
C LEU A 173 -11.26 -8.89 -9.60
N HIS A 174 -10.49 -9.97 -9.42
CA HIS A 174 -11.01 -11.32 -9.43
C HIS A 174 -10.16 -12.23 -8.54
N GLY A 175 -10.50 -13.53 -8.54
CA GLY A 175 -9.69 -14.60 -7.97
C GLY A 175 -9.10 -14.28 -6.60
N SER A 176 -7.77 -14.35 -6.49
CA SER A 176 -7.09 -14.23 -5.19
C SER A 176 -7.20 -12.83 -4.60
N VAL A 177 -7.17 -11.79 -5.45
CA VAL A 177 -7.28 -10.39 -5.01
C VAL A 177 -8.66 -10.04 -4.50
N ALA A 178 -9.73 -10.46 -5.18
CA ALA A 178 -11.09 -10.25 -4.69
C ALA A 178 -11.31 -10.97 -3.34
N ILE A 179 -10.82 -12.21 -3.22
CA ILE A 179 -10.89 -12.98 -1.96
C ILE A 179 -10.08 -12.31 -0.85
N ALA A 180 -8.90 -11.75 -1.15
CA ALA A 180 -8.06 -11.06 -0.18
C ALA A 180 -8.75 -9.81 0.39
N TYR A 181 -9.36 -9.00 -0.45
CA TYR A 181 -10.15 -7.84 -0.01
C TYR A 181 -11.30 -8.26 0.90
N GLU A 182 -12.08 -9.27 0.50
CA GLU A 182 -13.20 -9.76 1.29
C GLU A 182 -12.75 -10.31 2.64
N LYS A 183 -11.78 -11.24 2.65
CA LYS A 183 -11.24 -11.83 3.89
C LYS A 183 -10.67 -10.79 4.83
N ALA A 184 -9.87 -9.86 4.31
CA ALA A 184 -9.29 -8.80 5.09
C ALA A 184 -10.36 -7.91 5.72
N MET A 185 -11.52 -7.70 5.08
CA MET A 185 -12.61 -6.89 5.61
C MET A 185 -13.53 -7.62 6.60
N VAL A 186 -13.77 -8.92 6.41
CA VAL A 186 -14.64 -9.71 7.31
C VAL A 186 -13.89 -10.30 8.52
N GLN A 187 -12.56 -10.21 8.55
CA GLN A 187 -11.75 -10.69 9.68
C GLN A 187 -12.25 -10.10 11.01
N LYS A 188 -12.39 -10.99 12.00
CA LYS A 188 -12.75 -10.69 13.39
C LYS A 188 -11.57 -11.05 14.29
N TRP A 189 -11.41 -10.32 15.39
CA TRP A 189 -10.43 -10.57 16.45
C TRP A 189 -11.13 -10.61 17.80
#